data_AF-A0A7Y7BAP3-F1
#
_entry.id   AF-A0A7Y7BAP3-F1
#
_cell.length_a   1.000
_cell.length_b   1.000
_cell.length_c   1.000
_cell.angle_alpha   90.00
_cell.angle_beta   90.00
_cell.angle_gamma   90.00
#
_symmetry.space_group_name_H-M   'P 1'
#
loop_
_entity.id
_entity.type
_entity.pdbx_description
1 polymer ?
#
loop_
_entity_poly.entity_id
_entity_poly.type
_entity_poly.pdbx_seq_one_letter_code
_entity_poly.pdbx_strand_id
1 'polypeptide(L)'
;MRGIRVDRPRTLDFGRPTATPEWTQQSMFGAMPVRDVLVVIGNELLEATMSFRSRWFEYLAHRPLIEAWFRADPDMRREAAPQAPAEHAGP
;
A
#
# COMPACT_ATOMS: atom_id res chain seq x y z
N MET A 1 -12.53 -21.79 -14.02
CA MET A 1 -11.96 -20.89 -12.99
C MET A 1 -12.02 -21.60 -11.65
N ARG A 2 -11.00 -21.51 -10.80
CA ARG A 2 -10.85 -22.33 -9.56
C ARG A 2 -11.77 -21.93 -8.39
N GLY A 3 -12.84 -21.16 -8.61
CA GLY A 3 -13.68 -20.62 -7.52
C GLY A 3 -12.97 -19.59 -6.62
N ILE A 4 -11.81 -19.08 -7.05
CA ILE A 4 -11.01 -18.11 -6.30
C ILE A 4 -11.58 -16.71 -6.54
N ARG A 5 -11.90 -15.99 -5.46
CA ARG A 5 -12.21 -14.56 -5.51
C ARG A 5 -10.93 -13.77 -5.76
N VAL A 6 -10.94 -12.91 -6.78
CA VAL A 6 -9.79 -12.09 -7.16
C VAL A 6 -10.17 -10.63 -7.06
N ASP A 7 -9.61 -9.95 -6.08
CA ASP A 7 -9.71 -8.50 -5.92
C ASP A 7 -8.43 -7.85 -6.48
N ARG A 8 -8.56 -6.67 -7.09
CA ARG A 8 -7.43 -5.92 -7.68
C ARG A 8 -7.36 -4.50 -7.13
N PRO A 9 -6.15 -3.99 -6.82
CA PRO A 9 -6.00 -2.59 -6.40
C PRO A 9 -6.42 -1.64 -7.52
N ARG A 10 -6.76 -0.41 -7.14
CA ARG A 10 -7.02 0.63 -8.12
C ARG A 10 -5.71 1.08 -8.79
N THR A 11 -5.79 1.44 -10.06
CA THR A 11 -4.68 2.09 -10.75
C THR A 11 -4.48 3.51 -10.19
N LEU A 12 -3.24 3.85 -9.89
CA LEU A 12 -2.82 5.22 -9.62
C LEU A 12 -2.08 5.79 -10.84
N ASP A 13 -2.06 7.11 -10.97
CA ASP A 13 -1.12 7.77 -11.87
C ASP A 13 0.26 7.79 -11.21
N PHE A 14 1.07 6.76 -11.49
CA PHE A 14 2.41 6.62 -10.93
C PHE A 14 3.43 7.61 -11.54
N GLY A 15 3.09 8.27 -12.65
CA GLY A 15 3.92 9.32 -13.25
C GLY A 15 3.79 10.67 -12.56
N ARG A 16 2.79 10.83 -11.67
CA ARG A 16 2.57 12.06 -10.93
C ARG A 16 3.66 12.26 -9.85
N PRO A 17 4.28 13.45 -9.77
CA PRO A 17 5.18 13.78 -8.67
C PRO A 17 4.46 13.76 -7.32
N THR A 18 5.17 13.28 -6.30
CA THR A 18 4.69 13.22 -4.91
C THR A 18 5.69 13.89 -3.98
N ALA A 19 5.22 14.35 -2.82
CA ALA A 19 6.06 15.05 -1.86
C ALA A 19 5.52 14.90 -0.44
N THR A 20 6.42 14.99 0.54
CA THR A 20 6.16 15.29 1.94
C THR A 20 6.88 16.62 2.28
N PRO A 21 6.73 17.18 3.49
CA PRO A 21 7.52 18.34 3.89
C PRO A 21 9.05 18.13 3.82
N GLU A 22 9.51 16.89 3.95
CA GLU A 22 10.94 16.53 4.02
C GLU A 22 11.55 16.19 2.66
N TRP A 23 10.75 15.77 1.68
CA TRP A 23 11.28 15.33 0.39
C TRP A 23 10.27 15.42 -0.76
N THR A 24 10.80 15.41 -1.97
CA THR A 24 10.03 15.30 -3.22
C THR A 24 10.48 14.08 -4.00
N GLN A 25 9.56 13.49 -4.78
CA GLN A 25 9.82 12.36 -5.65
C GLN A 25 9.10 12.54 -6.99
N GLN A 26 9.81 12.37 -8.09
CA GLN A 26 9.29 12.67 -9.44
C GLN A 26 8.24 11.66 -9.92
N SER A 27 8.42 10.39 -9.57
CA SER A 27 7.50 9.32 -9.92
C SER A 27 7.44 8.25 -8.83
N MET A 28 6.30 7.60 -8.75
CA MET A 28 6.13 6.42 -7.92
C MET A 28 6.60 5.18 -8.68
N PHE A 29 7.10 4.20 -7.94
CA PHE A 29 7.21 2.86 -8.47
C PHE A 29 5.77 2.36 -8.68
N GLY A 30 5.51 1.63 -9.77
CA GLY A 30 4.16 1.17 -10.12
C GLY A 30 3.47 0.33 -9.04
N ALA A 31 2.42 -0.40 -9.39
CA ALA A 31 1.85 -1.38 -8.47
C ALA A 31 2.85 -2.54 -8.28
N MET A 32 3.73 -2.45 -7.29
CA MET A 32 4.60 -3.55 -6.90
C MET A 32 3.73 -4.69 -6.35
N PRO A 33 4.28 -5.91 -6.20
CA PRO A 33 3.51 -7.02 -5.65
C PRO A 33 2.88 -6.63 -4.31
N VAL A 34 1.57 -6.84 -4.17
CA VAL A 34 0.81 -6.49 -2.96
C VAL A 34 1.42 -7.05 -1.66
N ARG A 35 2.12 -8.18 -1.78
CA ARG A 35 2.85 -8.86 -0.70
C ARG A 35 3.94 -8.00 -0.07
N ASP A 36 4.47 -7.02 -0.78
CA ASP A 36 5.46 -6.12 -0.22
C ASP A 36 4.81 -5.12 0.76
N VAL A 37 3.55 -4.74 0.51
CA VAL A 37 2.84 -3.68 1.24
C VAL A 37 1.94 -4.24 2.32
N LEU A 38 1.32 -5.40 2.08
CA LEU A 38 0.31 -6.00 2.96
C LEU A 38 0.71 -7.39 3.42
N VAL A 39 0.54 -7.65 4.71
CA VAL A 39 0.57 -8.99 5.29
C VAL A 39 -0.73 -9.26 6.03
N VAL A 40 -1.23 -10.49 5.90
CA VAL A 40 -2.45 -10.96 6.58
C VAL A 40 -2.05 -12.06 7.56
N ILE A 41 -2.43 -11.89 8.83
CA ILE A 41 -2.15 -12.83 9.92
C ILE A 41 -3.47 -13.11 10.63
N GLY A 42 -4.06 -14.27 10.38
CA GLY A 42 -5.42 -14.56 10.87
C GLY A 42 -6.44 -13.57 10.28
N ASN A 43 -7.15 -12.86 11.15
CA ASN A 43 -8.11 -11.79 10.84
C ASN A 43 -7.48 -10.39 10.83
N GLU A 44 -6.17 -10.28 10.98
CA GLU A 44 -5.45 -9.00 11.01
C GLU A 44 -4.75 -8.72 9.67
N LEU A 45 -4.94 -7.51 9.16
CA LEU A 45 -4.23 -6.97 8.01
C LEU A 45 -3.30 -5.84 8.47
N LEU A 46 -2.01 -6.03 8.21
CA LEU A 46 -0.95 -5.08 8.56
C LEU A 46 -0.36 -4.45 7.30
N GLU A 47 -0.29 -3.12 7.32
CA GLU A 47 0.35 -2.32 6.27
C GLU A 47 1.81 -2.02 6.64
N ALA A 48 2.74 -2.43 5.77
CA ALA A 48 4.17 -2.24 5.97
C ALA A 48 4.62 -0.81 5.62
N THR A 49 5.57 -0.30 6.40
CA THR A 49 6.28 0.95 6.11
C THR A 49 7.30 0.69 5.00
N MET A 50 7.06 1.26 3.83
CA MET A 50 7.99 1.16 2.71
C MET A 50 9.20 2.08 2.94
N SER A 51 10.40 1.59 2.62
CA SER A 51 11.63 2.38 2.82
C SER A 51 11.93 3.35 1.68
N PHE A 52 11.37 3.11 0.48
CA PHE A 52 11.63 3.94 -0.71
C PHE A 52 10.61 5.07 -0.85
N ARG A 53 11.09 6.28 -1.13
CA ARG A 53 10.22 7.45 -1.42
C ARG A 53 9.21 7.18 -2.54
N SER A 54 9.64 6.47 -3.59
CA SER A 54 8.80 6.08 -4.72
C SER A 54 7.63 5.14 -4.35
N ARG A 55 7.66 4.56 -3.15
CA ARG A 55 6.66 3.62 -2.65
C ARG A 55 5.87 4.16 -1.45
N TRP A 56 6.17 5.38 -1.00
CA TRP A 56 5.57 5.99 0.18
C TRP A 56 4.04 6.00 0.17
N PHE A 57 3.47 6.31 -0.99
CA PHE A 57 2.04 6.43 -1.19
C PHE A 57 1.41 5.18 -1.83
N GLU A 58 2.15 4.07 -1.93
CA GLU A 58 1.69 2.85 -2.61
C GLU A 58 0.43 2.25 -1.97
N TYR A 59 0.29 2.38 -0.64
CA TYR A 59 -0.89 1.94 0.11
C TYR A 59 -2.21 2.57 -0.42
N LEU A 60 -2.17 3.74 -1.08
CA LEU A 60 -3.35 4.41 -1.65
C LEU A 60 -4.00 3.61 -2.78
N ALA A 61 -3.29 2.69 -3.41
CA ALA A 61 -3.83 1.79 -4.43
C ALA A 61 -4.72 0.69 -3.80
N HIS A 62 -4.41 0.30 -2.56
CA HIS A 62 -5.07 -0.80 -1.85
C HIS A 62 -6.18 -0.33 -0.90
N ARG A 63 -6.17 0.95 -0.49
CA ARG A 63 -7.16 1.56 0.42
C ARG A 63 -8.63 1.16 0.15
N PRO A 64 -9.16 1.24 -1.08
CA PRO A 64 -10.56 0.88 -1.33
C PRO A 64 -10.89 -0.59 -1.02
N LEU A 65 -9.95 -1.50 -1.29
CA LEU A 65 -10.14 -2.93 -0.98
C LEU A 65 -10.09 -3.17 0.52
N ILE A 66 -9.10 -2.59 1.19
CA ILE A 66 -8.94 -2.73 2.64
C ILE A 66 -10.19 -2.21 3.36
N GLU A 67 -10.73 -1.06 2.93
CA GLU A 67 -11.98 -0.52 3.49
C GLU A 67 -13.21 -1.38 3.20
N ALA A 68 -13.25 -2.06 2.05
CA ALA A 68 -14.35 -2.97 1.72
C ALA A 68 -14.28 -4.24 2.57
N TRP A 69 -13.09 -4.82 2.76
CA TRP A 69 -12.87 -5.98 3.62
C TRP A 69 -13.17 -5.66 5.08
N PHE A 70 -12.68 -4.52 5.58
CA PHE A 70 -12.92 -4.07 6.96
C PHE A 70 -14.40 -3.83 7.25
N ARG A 71 -15.18 -3.37 6.25
CA ARG A 71 -16.63 -3.22 6.40
C ARG A 71 -17.39 -4.55 6.32
N ALA A 72 -16.85 -5.52 5.60
CA ALA A 72 -17.49 -6.81 5.37
C ALA A 72 -17.25 -7.80 6.52
N ASP A 73 -16.13 -7.67 7.23
CA ASP A 73 -15.73 -8.57 8.30
C ASP A 73 -15.64 -7.81 9.64
N PRO A 74 -16.57 -8.02 10.59
CA PRO A 74 -16.58 -7.34 11.87
C PRO A 74 -15.42 -7.76 12.79
N ASP A 75 -14.79 -8.90 12.55
CA ASP A 75 -13.65 -9.37 13.32
C ASP A 75 -12.32 -8.86 12.74
N MET A 76 -12.33 -8.27 11.54
CA MET A 76 -11.12 -7.81 10.89
C MET A 76 -10.45 -6.69 11.70
N ARG A 77 -9.15 -6.86 11.95
CA ARG A 77 -8.29 -5.81 12.49
C ARG A 77 -7.45 -5.21 11.37
N ARG A 78 -7.29 -3.90 11.39
CA ARG A 78 -6.44 -3.18 10.44
C ARG A 78 -5.42 -2.38 11.21
N GLU A 79 -4.16 -2.68 10.96
CA GLU A 79 -3.03 -2.00 11.56
C GLU A 79 -2.12 -1.43 10.47
N ALA A 80 -1.47 -0.31 10.76
CA ALA A 80 -0.49 0.28 9.89
C ALA A 80 0.77 0.55 10.70
N ALA A 81 1.90 0.04 10.23
CA ALA A 81 3.17 0.36 10.83
C ALA A 81 3.42 1.88 10.78
N PRO A 82 4.06 2.48 11.80
CA PRO A 82 4.45 3.88 11.77
C PRO A 82 5.29 4.16 10.53
N GLN A 83 4.97 5.26 9.83
CA GLN A 83 5.69 5.59 8.62
C GLN A 83 7.11 6.07 8.98
N ALA A 84 8.12 5.28 8.59
CA ALA A 84 9.53 5.61 8.82
C ALA A 84 9.98 6.71 7.85
N PRO A 85 11.05 7.47 8.11
CA PRO A 85 11.61 8.39 7.12
C PRO A 85 12.00 7.64 5.85
N ALA A 86 11.47 8.03 4.69
CA ALA A 86 11.80 7.37 3.44
C ALA A 86 13.18 7.78 2.94
N GLU A 87 14.00 6.78 2.72
CA GLU A 87 15.31 6.94 2.11
C GLU A 87 15.15 7.28 0.64
N HIS A 88 16.02 8.16 0.16
CA HIS A 88 16.21 8.29 -1.28
C HIS A 88 16.85 6.98 -1.72
N ALA A 89 16.08 6.10 -2.37
CA ALA A 89 16.72 5.11 -3.23
C ALA A 89 17.57 5.92 -4.21
N GLY A 90 18.88 5.70 -4.20
CA GLY A 90 19.78 6.30 -5.18
C GLY A 90 19.32 6.03 -6.62
N PRO A 91 19.98 6.67 -7.60
CA PRO A 91 19.55 6.63 -9.00
C PRO A 91 19.28 5.23 -9.54
#